data_AF-A0A0D2BQJ5-F1
#
_entry.id   AF-A0A0D2BQJ5-F1
#
_cell.length_a   1.000
_cell.length_b   1.000
_cell.length_c   1.000
_cell.angle_alpha   90.00
_cell.angle_beta   90.00
_cell.angle_gamma   90.00
#
_symmetry.space_group_name_H-M   'P 1'
#
loop_
_entity.id
_entity.type
_entity.pdbx_description
1 polymer ?
#
loop_
_entity_poly.entity_id
_entity_poly.type
_entity_poly.pdbx_seq_one_letter_code
_entity_poly.pdbx_strand_id
1 'polypeptide(L)'
;MEKPNTNSLADSFTSPIFSSLAVGVGTGAVGIAYGGVAGTILSTPNPLLYPTYSGLQWFCAGTTFFYCRSILLADPKTRQQPLHVVAASGLSGFGAGAVAGTFLRRTAVIPGGVMLGVLAATSQTVLNMNGGSFELNFNEIPLRLQRGIANLMPMQSLSDKEYEELLTSKLLKIEAQISLLDDQIADLREASQQQNSSRRPES
;
A
#
# COMPACT_ATOMS: atom_id res chain seq x y z
N MET A 1 -35.37 9.27 39.00
CA MET A 1 -33.93 8.97 38.93
C MET A 1 -33.81 7.56 38.35
N GLU A 2 -33.79 7.47 37.02
CA GLU A 2 -33.84 6.19 36.30
C GLU A 2 -32.45 5.55 36.39
N LYS A 3 -32.35 4.34 36.95
CA LYS A 3 -31.08 3.60 37.03
C LYS A 3 -30.63 3.28 35.60
N PRO A 4 -29.42 3.66 35.18
CA PRO A 4 -28.93 3.33 33.85
C PRO A 4 -28.87 1.82 33.70
N ASN A 5 -29.55 1.31 32.66
CA ASN A 5 -29.59 -0.11 32.31
C ASN A 5 -28.18 -0.55 31.90
N THR A 6 -27.46 -1.24 32.79
CA THR A 6 -26.07 -1.69 32.57
C THR A 6 -25.91 -2.54 31.31
N ASN A 7 -26.99 -3.19 30.88
CA ASN A 7 -27.03 -4.04 29.69
C ASN A 7 -26.94 -3.23 28.39
N SER A 8 -27.48 -2.00 28.35
CA SER A 8 -27.43 -1.14 27.16
C SER A 8 -26.03 -0.59 26.88
N LEU A 9 -25.26 -0.31 27.94
CA LEU A 9 -23.86 0.09 27.83
C LEU A 9 -23.00 -1.09 27.36
N ALA A 10 -23.19 -2.28 27.96
CA ALA A 10 -22.49 -3.49 27.54
C ALA A 10 -22.77 -3.86 26.07
N ASP A 11 -24.02 -3.75 25.61
CA ASP A 11 -24.39 -3.99 24.20
C ASP A 11 -23.79 -2.95 23.24
N SER A 12 -23.69 -1.70 23.68
CA SER A 12 -23.04 -0.63 22.90
C SER A 12 -21.54 -0.85 22.74
N PHE A 13 -20.88 -1.53 23.68
CA PHE A 13 -19.45 -1.86 23.59
C PHE A 13 -19.18 -3.21 22.91
N THR A 14 -20.10 -4.16 22.95
CA THR A 14 -19.92 -5.51 22.39
C THR A 14 -20.33 -5.60 20.92
N SER A 15 -21.40 -4.90 20.52
CA SER A 15 -21.85 -4.85 19.12
C SER A 15 -20.79 -4.33 18.12
N PRO A 16 -19.94 -3.33 18.45
CA PRO A 16 -18.93 -2.85 17.52
C PRO A 16 -17.72 -3.77 17.39
N ILE A 17 -17.49 -4.68 18.33
CA ILE A 17 -16.29 -5.55 18.35
C ILE A 17 -16.30 -6.48 17.15
N PHE A 18 -17.44 -7.10 16.85
CA PHE A 18 -17.53 -8.02 15.70
C PHE A 18 -17.34 -7.28 14.38
N SER A 19 -17.96 -6.11 14.23
CA SER A 19 -17.80 -5.29 13.02
C SER A 19 -16.38 -4.74 12.88
N SER A 20 -15.75 -4.29 13.97
CA SER A 20 -14.39 -3.75 13.93
C SER A 20 -13.36 -4.86 13.67
N LEU A 21 -13.58 -6.06 14.18
CA LEU A 21 -12.73 -7.21 13.93
C LEU A 21 -12.85 -7.68 12.47
N ALA A 22 -14.06 -7.75 11.92
CA ALA A 22 -14.28 -8.11 10.51
C ALA A 22 -13.56 -7.13 9.57
N VAL A 23 -13.69 -5.83 9.81
CA VAL A 23 -12.99 -4.82 9.01
C VAL A 23 -11.49 -4.82 9.27
N GLY A 24 -11.08 -5.12 10.51
CA GLY A 24 -9.69 -5.35 10.89
C GLY A 24 -9.04 -6.48 10.08
N VAL A 25 -9.71 -7.63 9.96
CA VAL A 25 -9.25 -8.76 9.14
C VAL A 25 -9.11 -8.35 7.67
N GLY A 26 -10.11 -7.66 7.11
CA GLY A 26 -10.04 -7.15 5.74
C GLY A 26 -8.86 -6.21 5.51
N THR A 27 -8.65 -5.27 6.43
CA THR A 27 -7.54 -4.30 6.36
C THR A 27 -6.18 -4.99 6.55
N GLY A 28 -6.11 -5.99 7.44
CA GLY A 28 -4.91 -6.80 7.66
C GLY A 28 -4.53 -7.62 6.43
N ALA A 29 -5.51 -8.22 5.73
CA ALA A 29 -5.27 -8.96 4.49
C ALA A 29 -4.68 -8.06 3.39
N VAL A 30 -5.21 -6.83 3.25
CA VAL A 30 -4.64 -5.82 2.34
C VAL A 30 -3.23 -5.43 2.76
N GLY A 31 -2.98 -5.30 4.07
CA GLY A 31 -1.64 -5.05 4.62
C GLY A 31 -0.64 -6.16 4.30
N ILE A 32 -1.07 -7.44 4.36
CA ILE A 32 -0.25 -8.59 3.95
C ILE A 32 0.07 -8.53 2.46
N ALA A 33 -0.93 -8.22 1.61
CA ALA A 33 -0.71 -8.11 0.17
C ALA A 33 0.29 -6.99 -0.17
N TYR A 34 0.11 -5.81 0.44
CA TYR A 34 1.05 -4.69 0.30
C TYR A 34 2.46 -5.06 0.79
N GLY A 35 2.55 -5.66 1.98
CA GLY A 35 3.81 -6.12 2.54
C GLY A 35 4.49 -7.20 1.70
N GLY A 36 3.72 -8.03 1.00
CA GLY A 36 4.24 -9.03 0.07
C GLY A 36 4.93 -8.37 -1.12
N VAL A 37 4.24 -7.45 -1.79
CA VAL A 37 4.81 -6.69 -2.92
C VAL A 37 6.02 -5.88 -2.47
N ALA A 38 5.91 -5.13 -1.37
CA ALA A 38 7.02 -4.34 -0.84
C ALA A 38 8.21 -5.22 -0.43
N GLY A 39 7.97 -6.39 0.17
CA GLY A 39 9.00 -7.34 0.57
C GLY A 39 9.78 -7.92 -0.62
N THR A 40 9.11 -8.13 -1.77
CA THR A 40 9.77 -8.57 -3.01
C THR A 40 10.67 -7.50 -3.61
N ILE A 41 10.25 -6.23 -3.58
CA ILE A 41 11.02 -5.10 -4.13
C ILE A 41 12.23 -4.76 -3.24
N LEU A 42 12.06 -4.87 -1.92
CA LEU A 42 13.08 -4.51 -0.93
C LEU A 42 14.13 -5.61 -0.71
N SER A 43 14.06 -6.75 -1.42
CA SER A 43 14.97 -7.90 -1.27
C SER A 43 15.25 -8.25 0.20
N THR A 44 14.18 -8.29 1.00
CA THR A 44 14.31 -8.46 2.46
C THR A 44 14.76 -9.90 2.76
N PRO A 45 15.73 -10.11 3.68
CA PRO A 45 16.27 -11.45 3.98
C PRO A 45 15.24 -12.46 4.51
N ASN A 46 14.05 -12.01 4.93
CA ASN A 46 12.95 -12.85 5.39
C ASN A 46 11.64 -12.51 4.65
N PRO A 47 11.32 -13.19 3.53
CA PRO A 47 10.19 -12.84 2.66
C PRO A 47 8.81 -13.03 3.33
N LEU A 48 8.71 -13.81 4.40
CA LEU A 48 7.45 -14.06 5.11
C LEU A 48 7.23 -13.12 6.31
N LEU A 49 8.29 -12.66 6.98
CA LEU A 49 8.16 -11.90 8.22
C LEU A 49 7.63 -10.48 7.98
N TYR A 50 8.09 -9.84 6.91
CA TYR A 50 7.68 -8.49 6.55
C TYR A 50 6.17 -8.36 6.23
N PRO A 51 5.57 -9.21 5.36
CA PRO A 51 4.13 -9.17 5.12
C PRO A 51 3.31 -9.51 6.37
N THR A 52 3.75 -10.46 7.21
CA THR A 52 3.03 -10.75 8.47
C THR A 52 3.06 -9.58 9.43
N TYR A 53 4.20 -8.89 9.55
CA TYR A 53 4.34 -7.73 10.43
C TYR A 53 3.49 -6.55 9.94
N SER A 54 3.53 -6.28 8.63
CA SER A 54 2.70 -5.25 8.01
C SER A 54 1.21 -5.57 8.17
N GLY A 55 0.81 -6.82 7.94
CA GLY A 55 -0.55 -7.29 8.16
C GLY A 55 -1.04 -7.07 9.60
N LEU A 56 -0.23 -7.47 10.59
CA LEU A 56 -0.58 -7.30 12.01
C LEU A 56 -0.74 -5.83 12.38
N GLN A 57 0.17 -4.98 11.91
CA GLN A 57 0.08 -3.55 12.14
C GLN A 57 -1.20 -2.96 11.53
N TRP A 58 -1.50 -3.27 10.26
CA TRP A 58 -2.70 -2.77 9.57
C TRP A 58 -3.99 -3.34 10.17
N PHE A 59 -3.96 -4.57 10.68
CA PHE A 59 -5.04 -5.18 11.45
C PHE A 59 -5.33 -4.41 12.75
N CYS A 60 -4.28 -4.14 13.55
CA CYS A 60 -4.42 -3.39 14.81
C CYS A 60 -4.92 -1.96 14.56
N ALA A 61 -4.37 -1.29 13.55
CA ALA A 61 -4.79 0.05 13.16
C ALA A 61 -6.26 0.07 12.69
N GLY A 62 -6.65 -0.83 11.79
CA GLY A 62 -8.02 -0.93 11.27
C GLY A 62 -9.04 -1.24 12.36
N THR A 63 -8.75 -2.20 13.24
CA THR A 63 -9.62 -2.55 14.36
C THR A 63 -9.80 -1.37 15.32
N THR A 64 -8.70 -0.69 15.66
CA THR A 64 -8.72 0.49 16.55
C THR A 64 -9.54 1.63 15.94
N PHE A 65 -9.37 1.90 14.65
CA PHE A 65 -10.11 2.93 13.95
C PHE A 65 -11.62 2.70 14.03
N PHE A 66 -12.09 1.52 13.59
CA PHE A 66 -13.52 1.21 13.55
C PHE A 66 -14.14 1.11 14.94
N TYR A 67 -13.41 0.56 15.91
CA TYR A 67 -13.89 0.48 17.29
C TYR A 67 -14.03 1.88 17.92
N CYS A 68 -12.99 2.72 17.83
CA CYS A 68 -13.01 4.08 18.38
C CYS A 68 -14.10 4.92 17.71
N ARG A 69 -14.20 4.84 16.39
CA ARG A 69 -15.25 5.53 15.62
C ARG A 69 -16.66 5.11 16.05
N SER A 70 -16.89 3.82 16.28
CA SER A 70 -18.21 3.29 16.66
C SER A 70 -18.64 3.77 18.05
N ILE A 71 -17.71 3.84 19.00
CA ILE A 71 -17.98 4.39 20.35
C ILE A 71 -18.31 5.88 20.27
N LEU A 72 -17.57 6.66 19.49
CA LEU A 72 -17.81 8.10 19.35
C LEU A 72 -19.14 8.43 18.66
N LEU A 73 -19.59 7.54 17.76
CA LEU A 73 -20.84 7.67 17.01
C LEU A 73 -21.99 6.83 17.60
N ALA A 74 -21.83 6.32 18.83
CA ALA A 74 -22.88 5.55 19.50
C ALA A 74 -24.10 6.41 19.84
N ASP A 75 -23.90 7.71 20.08
CA ASP A 75 -25.00 8.65 20.32
C ASP A 75 -25.66 9.08 18.99
N PRO A 76 -26.98 8.92 18.82
CA PRO A 76 -27.68 9.33 17.61
C PRO A 76 -27.54 10.83 17.30
N LYS A 77 -27.36 11.69 18.31
CA LYS A 77 -27.23 13.15 18.12
C LYS A 77 -25.88 13.52 17.50
N THR A 78 -24.82 12.80 17.84
CA THR A 78 -23.49 13.03 17.24
C THR A 78 -23.42 12.57 15.79
N ARG A 79 -24.26 11.58 15.42
CA ARG A 79 -24.36 11.08 14.05
C ARG A 79 -25.08 12.03 13.09
N GLN A 80 -26.00 12.85 13.58
CA GLN A 80 -26.77 13.78 12.73
C GLN A 80 -25.98 15.03 12.32
N GLN A 81 -24.97 15.42 13.09
CA GLN A 81 -24.15 16.58 12.75
C GLN A 81 -22.90 16.18 11.96
N PRO A 82 -22.75 16.64 10.69
CA PRO A 82 -21.65 16.22 9.83
C PRO A 82 -20.27 16.60 10.40
N LEU A 83 -20.18 17.71 11.13
CA LEU A 83 -18.96 18.14 11.81
C LEU A 83 -18.51 17.16 12.90
N HIS A 84 -19.45 16.60 13.67
CA HIS A 84 -19.13 15.62 14.70
C HIS A 84 -18.66 14.29 14.10
N VAL A 85 -19.22 13.89 12.95
CA VAL A 85 -18.76 12.71 12.22
C VAL A 85 -17.32 12.90 11.71
N VAL A 86 -16.99 14.08 11.17
CA VAL A 86 -15.63 14.40 10.72
C VAL A 86 -14.65 14.43 11.90
N ALA A 87 -15.01 15.08 13.01
CA ALA A 87 -14.18 15.12 14.21
C ALA A 87 -13.96 13.73 14.82
N ALA A 88 -15.00 12.88 14.87
CA ALA A 88 -14.90 11.50 15.33
C ALA A 88 -14.00 10.66 14.41
N SER A 89 -14.05 10.89 13.11
CA SER A 89 -13.17 10.25 12.12
C SER A 89 -11.71 10.67 12.33
N GLY A 90 -11.47 11.95 12.57
CA GLY A 90 -10.12 12.45 12.84
C GLY A 90 -9.54 11.90 14.14
N LEU A 91 -10.33 11.85 15.23
CA LEU A 91 -9.85 11.35 16.51
C LEU A 91 -9.61 9.83 16.48
N SER A 92 -10.51 9.07 15.85
CA SER A 92 -10.30 7.64 15.64
C SER A 92 -9.13 7.34 14.71
N GLY A 93 -8.91 8.16 13.67
CA GLY A 93 -7.73 8.10 12.79
C GLY A 93 -6.43 8.39 13.53
N PHE A 94 -6.44 9.36 14.46
CA PHE A 94 -5.31 9.63 15.33
C PHE A 94 -4.99 8.45 16.25
N GLY A 95 -6.00 7.88 16.91
CA GLY A 95 -5.83 6.69 17.75
C GLY A 95 -5.27 5.50 16.97
N ALA A 96 -5.82 5.23 15.78
CA ALA A 96 -5.35 4.17 14.90
C ALA A 96 -3.91 4.40 14.41
N GLY A 97 -3.56 5.64 14.05
CA GLY A 97 -2.21 6.00 13.62
C GLY A 97 -1.19 6.01 14.74
N ALA A 98 -1.61 6.32 15.96
CA ALA A 98 -0.78 6.15 17.14
C ALA A 98 -0.46 4.67 17.38
N VAL A 99 -1.47 3.79 17.28
CA VAL A 99 -1.29 2.33 17.37
C VAL A 99 -0.40 1.82 16.25
N ALA A 100 -0.62 2.22 15.00
CA ALA A 100 0.25 1.84 13.88
C ALA A 100 1.70 2.32 14.08
N GLY A 101 1.88 3.51 14.63
CA GLY A 101 3.20 4.11 14.88
C GLY A 101 3.98 3.45 16.02
N THR A 102 3.34 2.65 16.90
CA THR A 102 4.11 1.84 17.86
C THR A 102 4.82 0.68 17.16
N PHE A 103 4.30 0.20 16.03
CA PHE A 103 4.93 -0.84 15.19
C PHE A 103 6.04 -0.28 14.30
N LEU A 104 5.94 0.95 13.77
CA LEU A 104 7.01 1.60 13.00
C LEU A 104 7.87 2.51 13.88
N ARG A 105 8.71 1.98 14.77
CA ARG A 105 9.67 2.77 15.59
C ARG A 105 8.98 3.81 16.50
N ARG A 106 9.27 3.77 17.80
CA ARG A 106 8.59 4.56 18.86
C ARG A 106 8.41 6.07 18.60
N THR A 107 9.22 6.68 17.73
CA THR A 107 9.11 8.09 17.33
C THR A 107 8.04 8.39 16.27
N ALA A 108 7.48 7.37 15.60
CA ALA A 108 6.51 7.57 14.51
C ALA A 108 5.04 7.64 14.98
N VAL A 109 4.77 7.49 16.28
CA VAL A 109 3.41 7.53 16.87
C VAL A 109 2.70 8.85 16.58
N ILE A 110 3.36 9.97 16.84
CA ILE A 110 2.80 11.32 16.64
C ILE A 110 2.56 11.61 15.15
N PRO A 111 3.56 11.49 14.25
CA PRO A 111 3.34 11.78 12.83
C PRO A 111 2.34 10.80 12.19
N GLY A 112 2.35 9.53 12.60
CA GLY A 112 1.39 8.52 12.14
C GLY A 112 -0.04 8.86 12.56
N GLY A 113 -0.24 9.26 13.82
CA GLY A 113 -1.54 9.73 14.32
C GLY A 113 -2.03 10.97 13.57
N VAL A 114 -1.18 11.97 13.35
CA VAL A 114 -1.58 13.19 12.64
C VAL A 114 -1.94 12.90 11.18
N MET A 115 -1.10 12.15 10.46
CA MET A 115 -1.34 11.78 9.06
C MET A 115 -2.66 11.00 8.88
N LEU A 116 -2.87 9.96 9.69
CA LEU A 116 -4.07 9.14 9.59
C LEU A 116 -5.32 9.87 10.12
N GLY A 117 -5.17 10.74 11.12
CA GLY A 117 -6.26 11.61 11.59
C GLY A 117 -6.72 12.59 10.52
N VAL A 118 -5.79 13.29 9.85
CA VAL A 118 -6.10 14.19 8.74
C VAL A 118 -6.73 13.41 7.59
N LEU A 119 -6.15 12.28 7.20
CA LEU A 119 -6.67 11.43 6.13
C LEU A 119 -8.10 10.92 6.42
N ALA A 120 -8.37 10.53 7.66
CA ALA A 120 -9.70 10.08 8.07
C ALA A 120 -10.72 11.23 8.09
N ALA A 121 -10.31 12.41 8.57
CA ALA A 121 -11.16 13.60 8.56
C ALA A 121 -11.48 14.04 7.12
N THR A 122 -10.47 14.11 6.24
CA THR A 122 -10.67 14.48 4.84
C THR A 122 -11.53 13.45 4.11
N SER A 123 -11.28 12.16 4.31
CA SER A 123 -12.13 11.09 3.78
C SER A 123 -13.59 11.28 4.19
N GLN A 124 -13.84 11.61 5.45
CA GLN A 124 -15.21 11.85 5.92
C GLN A 124 -15.83 13.12 5.35
N THR A 125 -15.05 14.20 5.14
CA THR A 125 -15.57 15.42 4.50
C THR A 125 -16.03 15.16 3.07
N VAL A 126 -15.29 14.34 2.31
CA VAL A 126 -15.66 13.94 0.95
C VAL A 126 -16.97 13.15 0.96
N LEU A 127 -17.10 12.17 1.86
CA LEU A 127 -18.34 11.38 1.98
C LEU A 127 -19.55 12.24 2.38
N ASN A 128 -19.35 13.24 3.24
CA ASN A 128 -20.43 14.14 3.66
C ASN A 128 -20.87 15.09 2.53
N MET A 129 -19.95 15.54 1.68
CA MET A 129 -20.27 16.37 0.50
C MET A 129 -21.09 15.58 -0.52
N ASN A 130 -20.79 14.29 -0.68
CA ASN A 130 -21.37 13.43 -1.70
C ASN A 130 -22.63 12.66 -1.24
N GLY A 131 -23.32 13.14 -0.20
CA GLY A 131 -24.58 12.55 0.28
C GLY A 131 -24.44 11.18 0.96
N GLY A 132 -23.24 10.78 1.38
CA GLY A 132 -22.96 9.48 2.01
C GLY A 132 -22.61 8.36 1.02
N SER A 133 -22.65 8.62 -0.29
CA SER A 133 -22.21 7.70 -1.33
C SER A 133 -20.79 8.04 -1.79
N PHE A 134 -19.86 7.08 -1.65
CA PHE A 134 -18.55 7.18 -2.27
C PHE A 134 -18.66 6.82 -3.76
N GLU A 135 -19.00 7.79 -4.59
CA GLU A 135 -18.92 7.65 -6.04
C GLU A 135 -17.56 8.17 -6.51
N LEU A 136 -16.62 7.25 -6.76
CA LEU A 136 -15.41 7.59 -7.51
C LEU A 136 -15.75 7.67 -8.99
N ASN A 137 -16.13 8.86 -9.44
CA ASN A 137 -16.20 9.15 -10.85
C ASN A 137 -14.77 9.39 -11.35
N PHE A 138 -14.14 8.38 -11.96
CA PHE A 138 -12.78 8.49 -12.50
C PHE A 138 -12.60 9.65 -13.49
N ASN A 139 -13.70 10.14 -14.05
CA ASN A 139 -13.74 11.27 -14.98
C ASN A 139 -13.71 12.65 -14.29
N GLU A 140 -14.08 12.73 -13.01
CA GLU A 140 -13.98 13.95 -12.19
C GLU A 140 -12.67 14.06 -11.41
N ILE A 141 -11.86 13.00 -11.42
CA ILE A 141 -10.54 12.99 -10.80
C ILE A 141 -9.64 13.98 -11.56
N PRO A 142 -8.92 14.89 -10.86
CA PRO A 142 -8.05 15.84 -11.52
C PRO A 142 -7.03 15.12 -12.40
N LEU A 143 -6.88 15.61 -13.63
CA LEU A 143 -6.08 14.99 -14.71
C LEU A 143 -4.65 14.63 -14.31
N ARG A 144 -4.06 15.37 -13.35
CA ARG A 144 -2.73 15.07 -12.78
C ARG A 144 -2.73 13.79 -11.95
N LEU A 145 -3.77 13.58 -11.14
CA LEU A 145 -3.92 12.39 -10.31
C LEU A 145 -4.25 11.18 -11.19
N GLN A 146 -5.15 11.34 -12.17
CA GLN A 146 -5.46 10.29 -13.15
C GLN A 146 -4.21 9.85 -13.92
N ARG A 147 -3.40 10.80 -14.40
CA ARG A 147 -2.14 10.51 -15.10
C ARG A 147 -1.10 9.87 -14.16
N GLY A 148 -1.06 10.27 -12.89
CA GLY A 148 -0.22 9.62 -11.88
C GLY A 148 -0.62 8.17 -11.62
N ILE A 149 -1.92 7.89 -11.50
CA ILE A 149 -2.47 6.53 -11.33
C ILE A 149 -2.23 5.69 -12.60
N ALA A 150 -2.42 6.27 -13.79
CA ALA A 150 -2.14 5.59 -15.05
C ALA A 150 -0.66 5.25 -15.21
N ASN A 151 0.26 6.12 -14.77
CA ASN A 151 1.69 5.85 -14.77
C ASN A 151 2.12 4.76 -13.77
N LEU A 152 1.29 4.46 -12.76
CA LEU A 152 1.52 3.37 -11.81
C LEU A 152 1.03 2.02 -12.35
N MET A 153 0.23 2.00 -13.42
CA MET A 153 -0.24 0.77 -14.03
C MET A 153 0.81 0.24 -15.02
N PRO A 154 1.36 -0.97 -14.79
CA PRO A 154 2.41 -1.54 -15.63
C PRO A 154 1.94 -1.97 -17.04
N MET A 155 0.65 -1.80 -17.37
CA MET A 155 0.06 -2.13 -18.67
C MET A 155 -0.43 -0.83 -19.33
N GLN A 156 0.43 -0.19 -20.12
CA GLN A 156 0.00 0.86 -21.05
C GLN A 156 -0.56 0.19 -22.31
N SER A 157 -1.75 0.60 -22.76
CA SER A 157 -2.24 0.19 -24.08
C SER A 157 -1.47 1.01 -25.13
N LEU A 158 -0.36 0.45 -25.63
CA LEU A 158 0.33 1.01 -26.77
C LEU A 158 -0.57 0.92 -28.00
N SER A 159 -0.57 1.98 -28.81
CA SER A 159 -1.09 1.91 -30.18
C SER A 159 -0.22 0.96 -31.00
N ASP A 160 -0.79 0.25 -31.98
CA ASP A 160 -0.08 -0.78 -32.77
C ASP A 160 1.29 -0.31 -33.31
N LYS A 161 1.38 0.96 -33.70
CA LYS A 161 2.63 1.59 -34.17
C LYS A 161 3.70 1.71 -33.10
N GLU A 162 3.29 2.05 -31.89
CA GLU A 162 4.17 2.24 -30.74
C GLU A 162 4.68 0.88 -30.22
N TYR A 163 3.89 -0.18 -30.41
CA TYR A 163 4.30 -1.56 -30.16
C TYR A 163 5.34 -2.06 -31.18
N GLU A 164 5.14 -1.75 -32.47
CA GLU A 164 6.08 -2.08 -33.54
C GLU A 164 7.44 -1.41 -33.34
N GLU A 165 7.46 -0.13 -32.96
CA GLU A 165 8.69 0.60 -32.64
C GLU A 165 9.40 0.02 -31.41
N LEU A 166 8.65 -0.35 -30.37
CA LEU A 166 9.20 -0.99 -29.18
C LEU A 166 9.84 -2.33 -29.53
N LEU A 167 9.15 -3.20 -30.28
CA LEU A 167 9.70 -4.47 -30.73
C LEU A 167 10.98 -4.29 -31.55
N THR A 168 10.97 -3.34 -32.49
CA THR A 168 12.13 -3.04 -33.33
C THR A 168 13.32 -2.56 -32.49
N SER A 169 13.08 -1.68 -31.50
CA SER A 169 14.13 -1.22 -30.58
C SER A 169 14.71 -2.35 -29.72
N LYS A 170 13.89 -3.32 -29.28
CA LYS A 170 14.34 -4.48 -28.51
C LYS A 170 15.17 -5.42 -29.38
N LEU A 171 14.77 -5.62 -30.64
CA LEU A 171 15.48 -6.45 -31.59
C LEU A 171 16.88 -5.86 -31.88
N LEU A 172 16.94 -4.56 -32.19
CA LEU A 172 18.21 -3.83 -32.37
C LEU A 172 19.13 -3.92 -31.14
N LYS A 173 18.56 -3.82 -29.93
CA LYS A 173 19.35 -3.94 -28.69
C LYS A 173 19.92 -5.34 -28.50
N ILE A 174 19.14 -6.38 -28.82
CA ILE A 174 19.60 -7.77 -28.75
C ILE A 174 20.71 -8.00 -29.77
N GLU A 175 20.54 -7.52 -31.00
CA GLU A 175 21.53 -7.67 -32.06
C GLU A 175 22.85 -6.96 -31.72
N ALA A 176 22.80 -5.75 -31.17
CA ALA A 176 23.98 -5.06 -30.66
C ALA A 176 24.68 -5.81 -29.51
N GLN A 177 23.91 -6.43 -28.61
CA GLN A 177 24.47 -7.26 -27.55
C GLN A 177 25.11 -8.55 -28.07
N ILE A 178 24.57 -9.15 -29.13
CA ILE A 178 25.16 -10.31 -29.80
C ILE A 178 26.49 -9.91 -30.45
N SER A 179 26.54 -8.78 -31.16
CA SER A 179 27.78 -8.28 -31.76
C SER A 179 28.87 -8.04 -30.71
N LEU A 180 28.53 -7.46 -29.55
CA LEU A 180 29.48 -7.25 -28.46
C LEU A 180 29.95 -8.57 -27.83
N LEU A 181 29.09 -9.59 -27.81
CA LEU A 181 29.44 -10.91 -27.30
C LEU A 181 30.38 -11.66 -28.25
N ASP A 182 30.17 -11.53 -29.56
CA ASP A 182 31.04 -12.11 -30.59
C ASP A 182 32.46 -11.54 -30.51
N ASP A 183 32.61 -10.23 -30.30
CA ASP A 183 33.91 -9.58 -30.07
C ASP A 183 34.61 -10.16 -28.82
N GLN A 184 33.87 -10.30 -27.71
CA GLN A 184 34.41 -10.91 -26.48
C GLN A 184 34.81 -12.38 -26.67
N ILE A 185 34.08 -13.14 -27.50
CA ILE A 185 34.42 -14.54 -27.81
C ILE A 185 35.69 -14.60 -28.67
N ALA A 186 35.87 -13.67 -29.62
CA ALA A 186 37.08 -13.58 -30.43
C ALA A 186 38.32 -13.30 -29.55
N ASP A 187 38.25 -12.28 -28.69
CA ASP A 187 39.31 -11.94 -27.74
C ASP A 187 39.67 -13.11 -26.81
N LEU A 188 38.66 -13.81 -26.28
CA LEU A 188 38.86 -15.00 -25.43
C LEU A 188 39.51 -16.16 -26.19
N ARG A 189 39.16 -16.36 -27.47
CA ARG A 189 39.79 -17.38 -28.32
C ARG A 189 41.24 -17.03 -28.61
N GLU A 190 41.56 -15.77 -28.90
CA GLU A 190 42.93 -15.31 -29.13
C GLU A 190 43.80 -15.46 -27.87
N ALA A 191 43.29 -15.04 -26.71
CA ALA A 191 43.97 -15.22 -25.43
C ALA A 191 44.18 -16.71 -25.09
N SER A 192 43.19 -17.57 -25.37
CA SER A 192 43.30 -19.02 -25.19
C SER A 192 44.34 -19.64 -26.12
N GLN A 193 44.43 -19.18 -27.36
CA GLN A 193 45.44 -19.65 -28.32
C GLN A 193 46.86 -19.24 -27.90
N GLN A 194 47.06 -17.99 -27.49
CA GLN A 194 48.34 -17.50 -26.98
C GLN A 194 48.79 -18.28 -25.73
N GLN A 195 47.88 -18.55 -24.81
CA GLN A 195 48.16 -19.36 -23.62
C GLN A 195 48.52 -20.81 -23.98
N ASN A 196 47.87 -21.40 -24.99
CA ASN A 196 48.13 -22.76 -25.42
C ASN A 196 49.46 -22.89 -26.20
N SER A 197 49.87 -21.86 -26.94
CA SER A 197 51.20 -21.79 -27.56
C SER A 197 52.32 -21.63 -26.53
N SER A 198 52.13 -20.83 -25.48
CA SER A 198 53.13 -20.71 -24.40
C SER A 198 53.23 -21.95 -23.50
N ARG A 199 52.24 -22.86 -23.54
CA ARG A 199 52.25 -24.10 -22.75
C ARG A 199 52.88 -25.31 -23.46
N ARG A 200 53.33 -25.17 -24.71
CA ARG A 200 54.06 -26.22 -25.44
C ARG A 200 55.58 -25.91 -25.41
N PRO A 201 56.36 -26.45 -24.44
CA PRO A 201 57.81 -26.41 -24.55
C PRO A 201 58.24 -27.32 -25.70
N GLU A 202 59.11 -26.79 -26.57
CA GLU A 202 59.71 -27.52 -27.67
C GLU A 202 60.50 -28.72 -27.12
N SER A 203 60.15 -29.92 -27.60
CA SER A 203 60.84 -31.18 -27.36
C SER A 203 61.88 -31.45 -28.43
#